data_AF-A0A535P3H8-F1
#
_entry.id   AF-A0A535P3H8-F1
#
_cell.length_a   1.000
_cell.length_b   1.000
_cell.length_c   1.000
_cell.angle_alpha   90.00
_cell.angle_beta   90.00
_cell.angle_gamma   90.00
#
_symmetry.space_group_name_H-M   'P 1'
#
loop_
_entity.id
_entity.type
_entity.pdbx_description
1 polymer ?
#
loop_
_entity_poly.entity_id
_entity_poly.type
_entity_poly.pdbx_seq_one_letter_code
_entity_poly.pdbx_strand_id
1 'polypeptide(L)' 'TAAELAPAKRMVDWAVAHQLPGGLLSEQLDPHTGAPLSVSPLTWSHAEFITTVDEYCRKAESLRRTSDGPT' A
#
# COMPACT_ATOMS: atom_id res chain seq x y z
N THR A 1 16.58 3.03 -8.05
CA THR A 1 17.32 3.05 -6.76
C THR A 1 16.36 2.82 -5.60
N ALA A 2 16.84 2.54 -4.39
CA ALA A 2 15.95 2.38 -3.22
C ALA A 2 15.14 3.65 -2.91
N ALA A 3 15.68 4.84 -3.21
CA ALA A 3 14.98 6.12 -3.00
C ALA A 3 13.69 6.26 -3.84
N GLU A 4 13.64 5.63 -5.02
CA GLU A 4 12.46 5.65 -5.90
C GLU A 4 11.28 4.87 -5.33
N LEU A 5 11.46 4.08 -4.27
CA LEU A 5 10.36 3.40 -3.58
C LEU A 5 9.61 4.31 -2.60
N ALA A 6 10.12 5.49 -2.29
CA ALA A 6 9.48 6.40 -1.33
C ALA A 6 8.04 6.80 -1.72
N PRO A 7 7.71 7.13 -2.99
CA PRO A 7 6.34 7.41 -3.39
C PRO A 7 5.39 6.22 -3.21
N ALA A 8 5.81 5.01 -3.57
CA ALA A 8 5.01 3.80 -3.39
C ALA A 8 4.70 3.54 -1.91
N LYS A 9 5.72 3.68 -1.04
CA LYS A 9 5.52 3.59 0.42
C LYS A 9 4.51 4.61 0.92
N ARG A 10 4.55 5.86 0.45
CA ARG A 10 3.58 6.88 0.85
C ARG A 10 2.15 6.51 0.47
N MET A 11 1.93 5.84 -0.66
CA MET A 11 0.60 5.38 -1.06
C MET A 11 0.10 4.24 -0.18
N VAL A 12 0.97 3.28 0.17
CA VAL A 12 0.63 2.21 1.12
C VAL A 12 0.30 2.80 2.49
N ASP A 13 1.12 3.72 3.00
CA ASP A 13 0.90 4.39 4.29
C ASP A 13 -0.40 5.21 4.26
N TRP A 14 -0.72 5.86 3.13
CA TRP A 14 -1.97 6.57 2.94
C TRP A 14 -3.18 5.63 3.00
N ALA A 15 -3.13 4.45 2.36
CA ALA A 15 -4.20 3.47 2.43
C ALA A 15 -4.42 2.97 3.88
N VAL A 16 -3.34 2.71 4.61
CA VAL A 16 -3.39 2.32 6.04
C VAL A 16 -4.00 3.43 6.90
N ALA A 17 -3.72 4.69 6.61
CA ALA A 17 -4.27 5.82 7.36
C ALA A 17 -5.80 6.00 7.17
N HIS A 18 -6.37 5.47 6.08
CA HIS A 18 -7.79 5.57 5.76
C HIS A 18 -8.57 4.25 5.99
N GLN A 19 -7.94 3.26 6.62
CA GLN A 19 -8.63 2.02 6.98
C GLN A 19 -9.68 2.26 8.06
N LEU A 20 -10.73 1.46 8.04
CA LEU A 20 -11.73 1.40 9.09
C LEU A 20 -11.23 0.60 10.29
N PRO A 21 -11.88 0.72 11.47
CA PRO A 21 -11.58 -0.13 12.62
C PRO A 21 -11.52 -1.61 12.24
N GLY A 22 -10.48 -2.30 12.70
CA GLY A 22 -10.23 -3.70 12.33
C GLY A 22 -9.46 -3.89 11.02
N GLY A 23 -9.01 -2.81 10.38
CA GLY A 23 -8.17 -2.86 9.18
C GLY A 23 -8.96 -3.08 7.89
N LEU A 24 -10.24 -2.70 7.88
CA LEU A 24 -11.11 -2.90 6.73
C LEU A 24 -10.95 -1.76 5.73
N LEU A 25 -10.88 -2.10 4.44
CA LEU A 25 -10.85 -1.14 3.33
C LEU A 25 -12.23 -1.03 2.66
N SER A 26 -12.70 0.20 2.45
CA SER A 26 -13.89 0.50 1.64
C SER A 26 -13.56 0.46 0.14
N GLU A 27 -14.60 0.57 -0.68
CA GLU A 27 -14.45 0.79 -2.13
C GLU A 27 -13.94 2.20 -2.46
N GLN A 28 -14.47 3.21 -1.78
CA GLN A 28 -14.17 4.62 -2.04
C GLN A 28 -13.97 5.39 -0.75
N LEU A 29 -13.36 6.57 -0.87
CA LEU A 29 -13.25 7.56 0.19
C LEU A 29 -13.82 8.89 -0.32
N ASP A 30 -14.45 9.64 0.58
CA ASP A 30 -14.84 11.02 0.32
C ASP A 30 -13.59 11.89 0.13
N PRO A 31 -13.48 12.68 -0.96
CA PRO A 31 -12.27 13.41 -1.30
C PRO A 31 -11.97 14.60 -0.38
N HIS A 32 -12.94 15.04 0.43
CA HIS A 32 -12.78 16.20 1.32
C HIS A 32 -12.57 15.80 2.78
N THR A 33 -13.14 14.67 3.19
CA THR A 33 -13.16 14.21 4.59
C THR A 33 -12.36 12.93 4.81
N GLY A 34 -12.10 12.15 3.75
CA GLY A 34 -11.49 10.82 3.87
C GLY A 34 -12.43 9.77 4.48
N ALA A 35 -13.71 10.09 4.68
CA ALA A 35 -14.70 9.14 5.18
C ALA A 35 -14.93 8.01 4.16
N PRO A 36 -15.14 6.76 4.60
CA PRO A 36 -15.47 5.66 3.70
C PRO A 36 -16.80 5.93 2.99
N LEU A 37 -16.83 5.66 1.69
CA LEU A 37 -18.04 5.68 0.87
C LEU A 37 -18.24 4.30 0.23
N SER A 38 -19.50 3.99 -0.10
CA SER A 38 -19.90 2.71 -0.71
C SER A 38 -19.63 1.50 0.21
N VAL A 39 -19.40 0.31 -0.37
CA VAL A 39 -19.31 -0.97 0.35
C VAL A 39 -18.05 -1.03 1.23
N SER A 40 -18.22 -1.58 2.44
CA SER A 40 -17.13 -2.01 3.31
C SER A 40 -17.52 -3.26 4.12
N PRO A 41 -16.66 -4.28 4.22
CA PRO A 41 -15.39 -4.42 3.49
C PRO A 41 -15.61 -4.76 2.01
N LEU A 42 -14.76 -4.24 1.11
CA LEU A 42 -14.73 -4.69 -0.28
C LEU A 42 -13.57 -5.66 -0.51
N THR A 43 -13.87 -6.90 -0.90
CA THR A 43 -12.84 -7.94 -1.16
C THR A 43 -11.76 -7.46 -2.13
N TRP A 44 -12.15 -6.72 -3.18
CA TRP A 44 -11.19 -6.22 -4.16
C TRP A 44 -10.21 -5.20 -3.56
N SER A 45 -10.66 -4.22 -2.79
CA SER A 45 -9.74 -3.24 -2.20
C SER A 45 -8.71 -3.89 -1.27
N HIS A 46 -9.09 -4.96 -0.57
CA HIS A 46 -8.17 -5.78 0.23
C HIS A 46 -7.17 -6.57 -0.64
N ALA A 47 -7.65 -7.22 -1.70
CA ALA A 47 -6.79 -7.99 -2.60
C ALA A 47 -5.75 -7.09 -3.31
N GLU A 48 -6.17 -5.89 -3.73
CA GLU A 48 -5.30 -4.90 -4.35
C GLU A 48 -4.24 -4.38 -3.38
N PHE A 49 -4.63 -4.07 -2.14
CA PHE A 49 -3.69 -3.66 -1.09
C PHE A 49 -2.62 -4.73 -0.83
N ILE A 50 -3.03 -5.99 -0.68
CA ILE A 50 -2.10 -7.11 -0.45
C ILE A 50 -1.14 -7.28 -1.62
N THR A 51 -1.66 -7.26 -2.85
CA THR A 51 -0.84 -7.38 -4.08
C THR A 51 0.19 -6.27 -4.15
N THR A 52 -0.24 -5.02 -3.94
CA THR A 52 0.65 -3.85 -3.96
C THR A 52 1.75 -3.94 -2.91
N VAL A 53 1.41 -4.37 -1.68
CA VAL A 53 2.40 -4.53 -0.60
C VAL A 53 3.40 -5.65 -0.90
N ASP A 54 2.96 -6.78 -1.44
CA ASP A 54 3.83 -7.89 -1.86
C ASP A 54 4.81 -7.43 -2.96
N GLU A 55 4.33 -6.72 -3.98
CA GLU A 55 5.17 -6.16 -5.05
C GLU A 55 6.20 -5.15 -4.51
N TYR A 56 5.76 -4.25 -3.63
CA TYR A 56 6.65 -3.29 -2.96
C TYR A 56 7.77 -4.01 -2.18
N CYS A 57 7.41 -5.01 -1.36
CA CYS A 57 8.36 -5.77 -0.55
C CYS A 57 9.38 -6.51 -1.42
N ARG A 58 8.92 -7.21 -2.46
CA ARG A 58 9.79 -7.91 -3.42
C ARG A 58 10.76 -6.97 -4.11
N LYS A 59 10.28 -5.79 -4.52
CA LYS A 59 11.14 -4.79 -5.16
C LYS A 59 12.16 -4.22 -4.18
N ALA A 60 11.75 -3.91 -2.96
CA ALA A 60 12.63 -3.42 -1.90
C ALA A 60 13.74 -4.43 -1.59
N GLU A 61 13.39 -5.71 -1.45
CA GLU A 61 14.35 -6.81 -1.26
C GLU A 61 15.33 -6.95 -2.42
N SER A 62 14.83 -6.90 -3.65
CA SER A 62 15.65 -6.96 -4.86
C SER A 62 16.69 -5.85 -4.89
N LEU A 63 16.28 -4.61 -4.59
CA LEU A 63 17.18 -3.46 -4.55
C LEU A 63 18.20 -3.53 -3.40
N ARG A 64 17.82 -4.06 -2.23
CA ARG A 64 18.77 -4.31 -1.14
C ARG A 64 19.84 -5.31 -1.56
N ARG A 65 19.45 -6.46 -2.12
CA ARG A 65 20.40 -7.48 -2.60
C ARG A 65 21.35 -6.96 -3.68
N THR A 66 20.88 -6.12 -4.61
CA THR A 66 21.76 -5.50 -5.61
C THR A 66 22.76 -4.52 -4.98
N SER A 67 22.41 -3.90 -3.86
CA SER A 67 23.31 -2.99 -3.13
C SER A 67 24.38 -3.74 -2.34
N ASP A 68 24.09 -4.98 -1.91
CA ASP A 68 24.97 -5.85 -1.10
C ASP A 68 25.76 -6.89 -1.94
N GLY A 69 25.73 -6.79 -3.28
CA GLY A 69 26.47 -7.70 -4.18
C GLY A 69 27.99 -7.56 -4.06
N PRO A 70 28.79 -8.61 -4.40
CA PRO A 70 30.21 -8.66 -4.05
C PRO A 70 30.97 -7.53 -4.75
N THR A 71 31.60 -6.66 -3.96
CA THR A 71 32.74 -5.84 -4.39
C THR A 71 33.86 -6.70 -4.92
#